data_AF-A0A2M7FHC9-F1
#
_entry.id   AF-A0A2M7FHC9-F1
#
_cell.length_a   1.000
_cell.length_b   1.000
_cell.length_c   1.000
_cell.angle_alpha   90.00
_cell.angle_beta   90.00
_cell.angle_gamma   90.00
#
_symmetry.space_group_name_H-M   'P 1'
#
loop_
_entity.id
_entity.type
_entity.pdbx_description
1 polymer ?
#
loop_
_entity_poly.entity_id
_entity_poly.type
_entity_poly.pdbx_seq_one_letter_code
_entity_poly.pdbx_strand_id
1 'polypeptide(L)'
;MAEDRCKHHLEFVLAQNRTRTWAEHSVLCVNPRLRENKLSVTWYVVKWYGSKAQKTRRMVKKVIVKPKNKYGYNLETLRKIAQPWEWDWVETVEKEVTPLRREAEFIAPCLGKLNKILKGNMEGKT
;
A
#
# COMPACT_ATOMS: atom_id res chain seq x y z
N MET A 1 3.42 3.07 -14.82
CA MET A 1 3.35 1.78 -14.07
C MET A 1 2.74 2.02 -12.70
N ALA A 2 2.29 0.98 -11.99
CA ALA A 2 1.69 1.09 -10.64
C ALA A 2 2.61 1.76 -9.60
N GLU A 3 3.93 1.57 -9.75
CA GLU A 3 4.95 2.18 -8.90
C GLU A 3 5.01 3.70 -9.07
N ASP A 4 4.90 4.21 -10.30
CA ASP A 4 4.87 5.66 -10.58
C ASP A 4 3.68 6.33 -9.89
N ARG A 5 2.52 5.66 -9.84
CA ARG A 5 1.30 6.21 -9.23
C ARG A 5 1.39 6.27 -7.71
N CYS A 6 1.87 5.21 -7.07
CA CYS A 6 2.07 5.21 -5.62
C CYS A 6 3.18 6.21 -5.21
N LYS A 7 4.20 6.36 -6.05
CA LYS A 7 5.26 7.35 -5.87
C LYS A 7 4.73 8.78 -6.01
N HIS A 8 3.93 9.08 -7.03
CA HIS A 8 3.28 10.38 -7.17
C HIS A 8 2.35 10.69 -5.99
N HIS A 9 1.61 9.71 -5.47
CA HIS A 9 0.82 9.88 -4.25
C HIS A 9 1.72 10.27 -3.06
N LEU A 10 2.83 9.56 -2.87
CA LEU A 10 3.77 9.87 -1.79
C LEU A 10 4.37 11.27 -1.96
N GLU A 11 4.78 11.65 -3.17
CA GLU A 11 5.33 12.97 -3.47
C GLU A 11 4.32 14.09 -3.22
N PHE A 12 3.07 13.92 -3.67
CA PHE A 12 1.99 14.85 -3.38
C PHE A 12 1.77 15.02 -1.88
N VAL A 13 1.63 13.92 -1.15
CA VAL A 13 1.44 13.95 0.31
C VAL A 13 2.63 14.64 1.01
N LEU A 14 3.87 14.34 0.61
CA LEU A 14 5.05 14.96 1.19
C LEU A 14 5.11 16.47 0.89
N ALA A 15 4.74 16.89 -0.32
CA ALA A 15 4.67 18.30 -0.70
C ALA A 15 3.61 19.05 0.12
N GLN A 16 2.41 18.47 0.25
CA GLN A 16 1.30 19.05 1.03
C GLN A 16 1.59 19.07 2.54
N ASN A 17 2.29 18.06 3.07
CA ASN A 17 2.68 18.03 4.48
C ASN A 17 3.72 19.12 4.80
N ARG A 18 4.60 19.51 3.87
CA ARG A 18 5.60 20.57 4.12
C ARG A 18 4.98 21.94 4.38
N THR A 19 3.80 22.22 3.83
CA THR A 19 3.10 23.49 4.00
C THR A 19 2.09 23.47 5.14
N ARG A 20 1.91 22.33 5.82
CA ARG A 20 0.89 22.10 6.84
C ARG A 20 1.47 21.85 8.22
N THR A 21 0.65 22.11 9.24
CA THR A 21 1.02 21.77 10.62
C THR A 21 1.03 20.26 10.81
N TRP A 22 1.78 19.80 11.81
CA TRP A 22 1.95 18.37 12.06
C TRP A 22 0.62 17.61 12.30
N ALA A 23 -0.40 18.29 12.85
CA ALA A 23 -1.71 17.70 13.08
C ALA A 23 -2.51 17.44 11.78
N GLU A 24 -2.19 18.21 10.74
CA GLU A 24 -2.85 18.15 9.43
C GLU A 24 -2.09 17.28 8.44
N HIS A 25 -0.96 16.70 8.86
CA HIS A 25 -0.21 15.78 8.02
C HIS A 25 -1.05 14.56 7.70
N SER A 26 -0.98 14.13 6.44
CA SER A 26 -1.53 12.83 6.07
C SER A 26 -0.77 11.73 6.79
N VAL A 27 -1.54 10.81 7.35
CA VAL A 27 -1.05 9.55 7.92
C VAL A 27 -1.41 8.36 7.06
N LEU A 28 -2.17 8.56 5.98
CA LEU A 28 -2.66 7.51 5.10
C LEU A 28 -1.72 7.38 3.89
N CYS A 29 -1.24 6.17 3.65
CA CYS A 29 -0.26 5.93 2.58
C CYS A 29 -0.60 4.66 1.81
N VAL A 30 -0.41 4.70 0.50
CA VAL A 30 -0.46 3.52 -0.37
C VAL A 30 0.97 3.05 -0.67
N ASN A 31 1.20 1.74 -0.67
CA ASN A 31 2.50 1.18 -1.01
C ASN A 31 2.37 -0.09 -1.87
N PRO A 32 3.06 -0.16 -3.01
CA PRO A 32 3.27 -1.40 -3.72
C PRO A 32 4.30 -2.24 -2.96
N ARG A 33 4.07 -3.55 -2.91
CA ARG A 33 4.93 -4.50 -2.24
C ARG A 33 5.06 -5.74 -3.09
N LEU A 34 6.27 -6.00 -3.54
CA LEU A 34 6.68 -7.29 -4.06
C LEU A 34 7.28 -8.10 -2.91
N ARG A 35 6.71 -9.27 -2.62
CA ARG A 35 7.33 -10.26 -1.73
C ARG A 35 7.30 -11.61 -2.44
N GLU A 36 8.49 -12.20 -2.59
CA GLU A 36 8.67 -13.46 -3.33
C GLU A 36 8.03 -13.34 -4.72
N ASN A 37 6.90 -14.01 -4.94
CA ASN A 37 6.17 -14.05 -6.21
C ASN A 37 4.79 -13.38 -6.13
N LYS A 38 4.54 -12.59 -5.08
CA LYS A 38 3.29 -11.86 -4.90
C LYS A 38 3.55 -10.36 -4.97
N LEU A 39 3.03 -9.76 -6.04
CA LEU A 39 2.83 -8.32 -6.11
C LEU A 39 1.55 -7.98 -5.36
N SER A 40 1.59 -6.92 -4.56
CA SER A 40 0.42 -6.42 -3.83
C SER A 40 0.50 -4.92 -3.72
N VAL A 41 -0.64 -4.24 -3.64
CA VAL A 41 -0.69 -2.81 -3.33
C VAL A 41 -1.59 -2.62 -2.12
N THR A 42 -1.05 -2.04 -1.05
CA THR A 42 -1.72 -1.98 0.26
C THR A 42 -1.78 -0.57 0.80
N TRP A 43 -2.93 -0.20 1.37
CA TRP A 43 -3.02 0.97 2.22
C TRP A 43 -2.51 0.66 3.62
N TYR A 44 -1.83 1.63 4.22
CA TYR A 44 -1.39 1.58 5.60
C TYR A 44 -1.47 2.96 6.24
N VAL A 45 -1.53 2.94 7.57
CA VAL A 45 -1.53 4.15 8.40
C VAL A 45 -0.18 4.27 9.09
N VAL A 46 0.39 5.47 9.04
CA VAL A 46 1.55 5.85 9.84
C VAL A 46 1.10 6.23 11.24
N LYS A 47 1.63 5.54 12.24
CA LYS A 47 1.45 5.87 13.65
C LYS A 47 2.79 6.15 14.30
N TRP A 48 2.82 7.11 15.21
CA TRP A 48 3.99 7.43 16.01
C TRP A 48 3.75 6.97 17.45
N TYR A 49 4.61 6.08 17.95
CA TYR A 49 4.54 5.58 19.33
C TYR A 49 5.75 6.07 20.13
N GLY A 50 5.59 6.26 21.44
CA GLY A 50 6.64 6.74 22.34
C GLY A 50 6.56 8.25 22.64
N SER A 51 7.44 8.72 23.52
CA SER A 51 7.39 10.08 24.05
C SER A 51 8.15 11.06 23.15
N LYS A 52 7.51 12.20 22.85
CA LYS A 52 8.17 13.33 22.16
C LYS A 52 9.30 13.90 23.04
N ALA A 53 9.01 14.09 24.32
CA ALA A 53 9.92 14.73 25.27
C ALA A 53 11.17 13.87 25.51
N GLN A 54 11.01 12.56 25.60
CA GLN A 54 12.12 11.63 25.82
C GLN A 54 12.82 11.18 24.53
N LYS A 55 12.45 11.74 23.37
CA LYS A 55 13.00 11.38 22.04
C LYS A 55 12.92 9.87 21.72
N THR A 56 11.94 9.16 22.27
CA THR A 56 11.75 7.71 22.05
C THR A 56 10.73 7.40 20.94
N ARG A 57 10.32 8.41 20.17
CA ARG A 57 9.30 8.25 19.13
C ARG A 57 9.78 7.32 18.02
N ARG A 58 8.95 6.32 17.70
CA ARG A 58 9.16 5.38 16.59
C ARG A 58 7.97 5.42 15.64
N MET A 59 8.27 5.47 14.35
CA MET A 59 7.29 5.36 13.28
C MET A 59 6.90 3.89 13.11
N VAL A 60 5.60 3.60 13.09
CA VAL A 60 5.05 2.26 12.86
C VAL A 60 4.04 2.33 11.73
N LYS A 61 4.17 1.44 10.75
CA LYS A 61 3.25 1.30 9.63
C LYS A 61 2.23 0.22 9.96
N LYS A 62 0.96 0.60 10.15
CA LYS A 62 -0.14 -0.33 10.39
C LYS A 62 -0.91 -0.56 9.09
N VAL A 63 -0.82 -1.76 8.52
CA VAL A 63 -1.55 -2.12 7.31
C VAL A 63 -3.06 -2.08 7.57
N ILE A 64 -3.82 -1.50 6.64
CA ILE A 64 -5.28 -1.53 6.66
C ILE A 64 -5.71 -2.86 6.06
N VAL A 65 -6.62 -3.56 6.74
CA VAL A 65 -7.15 -4.83 6.25
C VAL A 65 -8.25 -4.56 5.23
N LYS A 66 -8.05 -5.08 4.02
CA LYS A 66 -9.06 -5.05 2.96
C LYS A 66 -10.17 -6.08 3.24
N PRO A 67 -11.44 -5.82 2.82
CA PRO A 67 -12.50 -6.83 2.89
C PRO A 67 -12.12 -8.13 2.16
N LYS A 68 -12.59 -9.27 2.70
CA LYS A 68 -12.43 -10.57 2.03
C LYS A 68 -13.11 -10.55 0.66
N ASN A 69 -12.53 -11.23 -0.32
CA ASN A 69 -13.05 -11.39 -1.68
C ASN A 69 -13.28 -10.09 -2.47
N LYS A 70 -12.69 -8.97 -2.05
CA LYS A 70 -12.70 -7.71 -2.80
C LYS A 70 -11.30 -7.31 -3.22
N TYR A 71 -11.17 -6.60 -4.34
CA TYR A 71 -9.89 -6.04 -4.80
C TYR A 71 -9.66 -4.64 -4.23
N GLY A 72 -10.71 -3.84 -4.06
CA GLY A 72 -10.67 -2.52 -3.45
C GLY A 72 -10.94 -2.51 -1.94
N TYR A 73 -10.54 -1.42 -1.30
CA TYR A 73 -10.81 -1.07 0.09
C TYR A 73 -12.18 -0.39 0.22
N ASN A 74 -12.75 -0.40 1.43
CA ASN A 74 -13.93 0.41 1.70
C ASN A 74 -13.52 1.90 1.76
N LEU A 75 -14.07 2.72 0.87
CA LEU A 75 -13.84 4.16 0.80
C LEU A 75 -14.22 4.86 2.10
N GLU A 76 -15.29 4.46 2.79
CA GLU A 76 -15.66 5.04 4.09
C GLU A 76 -14.59 4.79 5.15
N THR A 77 -13.97 3.60 5.15
CA THR A 77 -12.87 3.29 6.06
C THR A 77 -11.65 4.15 5.78
N LEU A 78 -11.33 4.38 4.50
CA LEU A 78 -10.23 5.28 4.11
C LEU A 78 -10.56 6.72 4.49
N ARG A 79 -11.79 7.18 4.25
CA ARG A 79 -12.25 8.55 4.56
C ARG A 79 -12.17 8.90 6.04
N LYS A 80 -12.46 7.92 6.92
CA LYS A 80 -12.34 8.09 8.38
C LYS A 80 -10.90 8.31 8.86
N ILE A 81 -9.91 7.95 8.05
CA ILE A 81 -8.49 8.03 8.39
C ILE A 81 -7.81 9.19 7.64
N ALA A 82 -8.26 9.44 6.41
CA ALA A 82 -7.76 10.51 5.57
C ALA A 82 -8.06 11.89 6.16
N GLN A 83 -7.17 12.83 5.89
CA GLN A 83 -7.42 14.25 6.11
C GLN A 83 -8.46 14.77 5.11
N PRO A 84 -9.24 15.81 5.45
CA PRO A 84 -10.24 16.36 4.54
C PRO A 84 -9.66 16.82 3.20
N TRP A 85 -8.45 17.39 3.21
CA TRP A 85 -7.79 17.95 2.04
C TRP A 85 -7.21 16.90 1.07
N GLU A 86 -7.01 15.65 1.51
CA GLU A 86 -6.46 14.59 0.66
C GLU A 86 -7.53 13.66 0.10
N TRP A 87 -8.79 13.83 0.49
CA TRP A 87 -9.84 12.84 0.23
C TRP A 87 -10.07 12.57 -1.26
N ASP A 88 -10.21 13.61 -2.08
CA ASP A 88 -10.44 13.47 -3.52
C ASP A 88 -9.29 12.70 -4.20
N TRP A 89 -8.08 12.89 -3.69
CA TRP A 89 -6.90 12.18 -4.17
C TRP A 89 -6.88 10.72 -3.72
N VAL A 90 -7.20 10.45 -2.45
CA VAL A 90 -7.31 9.08 -1.91
C VAL A 90 -8.35 8.27 -2.68
N GLU A 91 -9.50 8.88 -2.99
CA GLU A 91 -10.54 8.25 -3.78
C GLU A 91 -10.06 7.92 -5.19
N THR A 92 -9.40 8.87 -5.84
CA THR A 92 -8.84 8.69 -7.20
C THR A 92 -7.81 7.57 -7.23
N VAL A 93 -6.86 7.59 -6.31
CA VAL A 93 -5.83 6.55 -6.20
C VAL A 93 -6.44 5.19 -5.91
N GLU A 94 -7.47 5.10 -5.06
CA GLU A 94 -8.12 3.81 -4.79
C GLU A 94 -8.85 3.26 -6.02
N LYS A 95 -9.51 4.13 -6.79
CA LYS A 95 -10.15 3.76 -8.07
C LYS A 95 -9.11 3.22 -9.06
N GLU A 96 -7.96 3.87 -9.18
CA GLU A 96 -6.88 3.47 -10.10
C GLU A 96 -6.14 2.20 -9.67
N VAL A 97 -5.91 2.01 -8.36
CA VAL A 97 -5.14 0.87 -7.84
C VAL A 97 -5.96 -0.42 -7.75
N THR A 98 -7.29 -0.31 -7.66
CA THR A 98 -8.19 -1.47 -7.62
C THR A 98 -8.00 -2.46 -8.79
N PRO A 99 -7.98 -2.04 -10.07
CA PRO A 99 -7.72 -2.95 -11.19
C PRO A 99 -6.32 -3.58 -11.11
N LEU A 100 -5.30 -2.81 -10.72
CA LEU A 100 -3.93 -3.32 -10.55
C LEU A 100 -3.86 -4.43 -9.49
N ARG A 101 -4.63 -4.32 -8.40
CA ARG A 101 -4.71 -5.39 -7.39
C ARG A 101 -5.41 -6.64 -7.92
N ARG A 102 -6.39 -6.49 -8.82
CA ARG A 102 -7.05 -7.63 -9.48
C ARG A 102 -6.07 -8.38 -10.37
N GLU A 103 -5.33 -7.66 -11.19
CA GLU A 103 -4.30 -8.22 -12.07
C GLU A 103 -3.20 -8.93 -11.27
N ALA A 104 -2.71 -8.30 -10.21
CA ALA A 104 -1.70 -8.89 -9.35
C ALA A 104 -2.17 -10.20 -8.68
N GLU A 105 -3.41 -10.26 -8.21
CA GLU A 105 -3.99 -11.48 -7.62
C GLU A 105 -4.18 -12.59 -8.67
N PHE A 106 -4.45 -12.22 -9.93
CA PHE A 106 -4.55 -13.17 -11.04
C PHE A 106 -3.18 -13.74 -11.44
N ILE A 107 -2.14 -12.91 -11.45
CA ILE A 107 -0.78 -13.30 -11.87
C ILE A 107 -0.06 -14.14 -10.81
N ALA A 108 -0.28 -13.88 -9.52
CA ALA A 108 0.46 -14.52 -8.44
C ALA A 108 0.38 -16.07 -8.45
N PRO A 109 -0.77 -16.73 -8.66
CA PRO A 109 -0.85 -18.19 -8.80
C PRO A 109 -0.08 -18.72 -10.01
N CYS A 110 -0.08 -18.00 -11.14
CA CYS A 110 0.65 -18.40 -12.35
C CYS A 110 2.16 -18.41 -12.09
N LEU A 111 2.68 -17.36 -11.45
CA LEU A 111 4.09 -17.30 -11.03
C LEU A 111 4.45 -18.40 -10.03
N GLY A 112 3.55 -18.70 -9.08
CA GLY A 112 3.73 -19.80 -8.14
C GLY A 112 3.85 -21.17 -8.84
N LYS A 113 2.98 -21.45 -9.81
CA LYS A 113 3.01 -22.70 -10.60
C LYS A 113 4.28 -22.81 -11.45
N LEU A 114 4.66 -21.74 -12.15
CA LEU A 114 5.87 -21.70 -12.96
C LEU A 114 7.12 -22.01 -12.12
N ASN A 115 7.25 -21.37 -10.95
CA ASN A 115 8.36 -21.65 -10.04
C ASN A 115 8.39 -23.10 -9.54
N LYS A 116 7.23 -23.72 -9.33
CA LYS A 116 7.15 -25.13 -8.95
C LYS A 116 7.66 -26.04 -10.08
N ILE A 117 7.29 -25.77 -11.33
CA ILE A 117 7.77 -26.52 -12.51
C ILE A 117 9.29 -26.36 -12.67
N LEU A 118 9.79 -25.12 -12.57
CA LEU A 118 11.22 -24.84 -12.67
C LEU A 118 12.04 -25.59 -11.62
N LYS A 119 11.58 -25.63 -10.37
CA LYS A 119 12.24 -26.40 -9.30
C LYS A 119 12.21 -27.90 -9.57
N GLY A 120 11.07 -28.45 -9.96
CA GLY A 120 10.95 -29.88 -10.29
C GLY A 120 11.86 -30.29 -11.46
N ASN A 121 12.06 -29.43 -12.46
CA ASN A 121 12.96 -29.68 -13.58
C ASN A 121 14.46 -29.58 -13.22
N MET A 122 14.82 -28.87 -12.14
CA MET A 122 16.19 -28.83 -11.63
C MET A 122 16.51 -30.06 -10.78
N GLU A 123 15.54 -30.61 -10.07
CA GLU A 123 15.68 -31.82 -9.25
C GLU A 123 15.64 -33.12 -10.07
N GLY A 124 15.02 -33.11 -11.26
CA GLY A 124 14.98 -34.27 -12.18
C GLY A 124 16.13 -34.36 -13.19
N LYS A 125 17.23 -33.62 -12.99
CA LYS A 125 18.42 -33.59 -13.88
C LYS A 125 19.68 -34.25 -13.28
N THR A 126 19.56 -34.94 -12.15
CA THR A 126 20.57 -35.86 -11.61
C THR A 126 20.24 -37.30 -11.97
#